data_AF-A0A7C3CEQ8-F1
#
_entry.id   AF-A0A7C3CEQ8-F1
#
_cell.length_a   1.000
_cell.length_b   1.000
_cell.length_c   1.000
_cell.angle_alpha   90.00
_cell.angle_beta   90.00
_cell.angle_gamma   90.00
#
_symmetry.space_group_name_H-M   'P 1'
#
loop_
_entity.id
_entity.type
_entity.pdbx_description
1 polymer ?
#
loop_
_entity_poly.entity_id
_entity_poly.type
_entity_poly.pdbx_seq_one_letter_code
_entity_poly.pdbx_strand_id
1 'polypeptide(L)'
;MNAMKRGLGPGGIHYIPAFPYTSYAWMRTEDLLDLFAYLKSLPPVTNRVERKPYTLGRFALAFWKWLALPPREFRPVPGKPESWNRGAYLVLGPGHCAECHTPRNSIMLLNRSRWLAGGRHPAEPKASVPSLRGLIRRGRYKDAEDLYNALKYGEALGYEDLSSGGMGEVQENLSRLPDADLKAIAEYLVSLE
;
A
#
# COMPACT_ATOMS: atom_id res chain seq x y z
N MET A 1 -18.31 1.33 -4.90
CA MET A 1 -17.76 0.29 -4.00
C MET A 1 -17.24 -0.95 -4.72
N ASN A 2 -18.00 -1.58 -5.62
CA ASN A 2 -17.58 -2.79 -6.34
C ASN A 2 -16.20 -2.69 -7.02
N ALA A 3 -15.92 -1.58 -7.70
CA ALA A 3 -14.61 -1.35 -8.31
C ALA A 3 -13.49 -1.37 -7.26
N MET A 4 -13.61 -0.52 -6.23
CA MET A 4 -12.58 -0.30 -5.21
C MET A 4 -12.32 -1.52 -4.32
N LYS A 5 -13.36 -2.28 -3.94
CA LYS A 5 -13.21 -3.40 -2.98
C LYS A 5 -13.16 -4.78 -3.62
N ARG A 6 -13.60 -4.90 -4.87
CA ARG A 6 -13.77 -6.21 -5.55
C ARG A 6 -13.16 -6.27 -6.95
N GLY A 7 -12.65 -5.15 -7.48
CA GLY A 7 -12.18 -5.05 -8.85
C GLY A 7 -13.28 -5.39 -9.86
N LEU A 8 -14.51 -4.94 -9.62
CA LEU A 8 -15.67 -5.19 -10.49
C LEU A 8 -16.20 -3.88 -11.07
N GLY A 9 -16.26 -3.81 -12.39
CA GLY A 9 -16.87 -2.72 -13.14
C GLY A 9 -18.37 -2.86 -13.35
N PRO A 10 -18.99 -1.91 -14.07
CA PRO A 10 -20.38 -2.01 -14.51
C PRO A 10 -20.65 -3.35 -15.20
N GLY A 11 -21.80 -3.97 -14.91
CA GLY A 11 -22.16 -5.28 -15.45
C GLY A 11 -21.36 -6.47 -14.88
N GLY A 12 -20.61 -6.29 -13.79
CA GLY A 12 -19.83 -7.36 -13.17
C GLY A 12 -18.51 -7.69 -13.88
N ILE A 13 -18.09 -6.83 -14.81
CA ILE A 13 -16.85 -7.03 -15.56
C ILE A 13 -15.67 -7.03 -14.59
N HIS A 14 -14.85 -8.08 -14.65
CA HIS A 14 -13.65 -8.19 -13.84
C HIS A 14 -12.61 -7.21 -14.35
N TYR A 15 -12.35 -6.15 -13.57
CA TYR A 15 -11.24 -5.25 -13.82
C TYR A 15 -9.93 -5.97 -13.59
N ILE A 16 -9.01 -5.68 -14.50
CA ILE A 16 -7.59 -5.96 -14.35
C ILE A 16 -7.12 -5.10 -13.17
N PRO A 17 -6.10 -5.51 -12.39
CA PRO A 17 -5.55 -4.69 -11.30
C PRO A 17 -4.81 -3.45 -11.82
N ALA A 18 -5.56 -2.52 -12.41
CA ALA A 18 -5.11 -1.20 -12.85
C ALA A 18 -4.95 -0.22 -11.66
N PHE A 19 -5.50 -0.58 -10.51
CA PHE A 19 -5.36 0.10 -9.22
C PHE A 19 -5.42 -0.96 -8.11
N PRO A 20 -4.88 -0.70 -6.90
CA PRO A 20 -4.64 -1.71 -5.87
C PRO A 20 -5.92 -2.03 -5.08
N TYR A 21 -6.98 -2.50 -5.75
CA TYR A 21 -8.23 -2.87 -5.08
C TYR A 21 -8.07 -3.97 -4.02
N THR A 22 -6.99 -4.76 -4.09
CA THR A 22 -6.63 -5.76 -3.06
C THR A 22 -6.21 -5.10 -1.74
N SER A 23 -5.59 -3.93 -1.81
CA SER A 23 -5.26 -3.10 -0.65
C SER A 23 -6.49 -2.30 -0.18
N TYR A 24 -7.23 -1.69 -1.11
CA TYR A 24 -8.43 -0.93 -0.78
C TYR A 24 -9.56 -1.80 -0.19
N ALA A 25 -9.55 -3.11 -0.43
CA ALA A 25 -10.46 -4.05 0.22
C ALA A 25 -10.28 -4.11 1.76
N TRP A 26 -9.12 -3.69 2.28
CA TRP A 26 -8.89 -3.52 3.72
C TRP A 26 -9.51 -2.22 4.27
N MET A 27 -9.83 -1.25 3.42
CA MET A 27 -10.37 0.04 3.84
C MET A 27 -11.81 -0.07 4.31
N ARG A 28 -12.15 0.76 5.30
CA ARG A 28 -13.53 0.98 5.71
C ARG A 28 -14.34 1.48 4.52
N THR A 29 -15.60 1.09 4.46
CA THR A 29 -16.49 1.52 3.37
C THR A 29 -16.68 3.03 3.38
N GLU A 30 -16.76 3.62 4.56
CA GLU A 30 -16.95 5.05 4.81
C GLU A 30 -15.77 5.85 4.23
N ASP A 31 -14.53 5.45 4.51
CA ASP A 31 -13.33 6.13 4.01
C ASP A 31 -13.25 6.10 2.46
N LEU A 32 -13.71 5.01 1.84
CA LEU A 32 -13.77 4.92 0.37
C LEU A 32 -14.87 5.79 -0.23
N LEU A 33 -15.98 6.00 0.49
CA LEU A 33 -17.05 6.90 0.08
C LEU A 33 -16.59 8.36 0.22
N ASP A 34 -15.91 8.70 1.30
CA ASP A 34 -15.33 10.03 1.52
C ASP A 34 -14.27 10.36 0.46
N LEU A 35 -13.38 9.42 0.15
CA LEU A 35 -12.42 9.58 -0.94
C LEU A 35 -13.12 9.78 -2.29
N PHE A 36 -14.17 9.00 -2.57
CA PHE A 36 -14.94 9.16 -3.80
C PHE A 36 -15.64 10.52 -3.87
N ALA A 37 -16.23 10.99 -2.77
CA ALA A 37 -16.87 12.29 -2.68
C ALA A 37 -15.85 13.42 -2.87
N TYR A 38 -14.67 13.31 -2.23
CA TYR A 38 -13.57 14.26 -2.40
C TYR A 38 -13.12 14.33 -3.87
N LEU A 39 -12.81 13.19 -4.50
CA LEU A 39 -12.41 13.15 -5.92
C LEU A 39 -13.49 13.72 -6.85
N LYS A 40 -14.78 13.53 -6.52
CA LYS A 40 -15.91 14.09 -7.26
C LYS A 40 -16.04 15.61 -7.12
N SER A 41 -15.50 16.19 -6.05
CA SER A 41 -15.53 17.64 -5.80
C SER A 41 -14.45 18.40 -6.59
N LEU A 42 -13.41 17.71 -7.06
CA LEU A 42 -12.30 18.30 -7.80
C LEU A 42 -12.70 18.64 -9.25
N PRO A 43 -12.13 19.71 -9.85
CA PRO A 43 -12.32 20.01 -11.27
C PRO A 43 -11.87 18.84 -12.15
N PRO A 44 -12.65 18.46 -13.19
CA PRO A 44 -12.25 17.40 -14.10
C PRO A 44 -11.07 17.86 -14.95
N VAL A 45 -10.12 16.95 -15.19
CA VAL A 45 -9.02 17.14 -16.14
C VAL A 45 -9.19 16.21 -17.32
N THR A 46 -8.93 16.72 -18.53
CA THR A 46 -8.94 15.90 -19.75
C THR A 46 -7.55 15.33 -19.96
N ASN A 47 -7.44 14.01 -19.99
CA ASN A 47 -6.18 13.32 -20.28
C ASN A 47 -6.41 12.16 -21.26
N ARG A 48 -5.47 11.97 -22.20
CA ARG A 48 -5.48 10.82 -23.10
C ARG A 48 -4.85 9.63 -22.39
N VAL A 49 -5.65 8.60 -22.10
CA VAL A 49 -5.18 7.37 -21.45
C VAL A 49 -4.99 6.27 -22.50
N GLU A 50 -3.78 5.74 -22.60
CA GLU A 50 -3.51 4.59 -23.46
C GLU A 50 -4.20 3.32 -22.93
N ARG A 51 -4.90 2.61 -23.81
CA ARG A 51 -5.48 1.30 -23.48
C ARG A 51 -4.42 0.23 -23.74
N LYS A 52 -3.87 -0.35 -22.69
CA LYS A 52 -3.00 -1.52 -22.84
C LYS A 52 -3.86 -2.77 -23.11
N PRO A 53 -3.58 -3.54 -24.18
CA PRO A 53 -4.23 -4.82 -24.39
C PRO A 53 -3.85 -5.76 -23.24
N TYR A 54 -4.82 -6.53 -22.76
CA TYR A 54 -4.61 -7.51 -21.71
C TYR A 54 -5.27 -8.82 -22.10
N THR A 55 -4.50 -9.89 -22.01
CA THR A 55 -4.81 -11.19 -22.63
C THR A 55 -5.26 -12.25 -21.63
N LEU A 56 -5.29 -11.97 -20.31
CA LEU A 56 -5.79 -12.94 -19.34
C LEU A 56 -7.31 -13.06 -19.47
N GLY A 57 -7.78 -14.30 -19.67
CA GLY A 57 -9.20 -14.61 -19.73
C GLY A 57 -9.94 -14.19 -18.45
N ARG A 58 -11.19 -13.72 -18.60
CA ARG A 58 -12.01 -13.19 -17.48
C ARG A 58 -12.18 -14.20 -16.34
N PHE A 59 -12.26 -15.50 -16.64
CA PHE A 59 -12.34 -16.56 -15.65
C PHE A 59 -11.07 -16.70 -14.81
N ALA A 60 -9.90 -16.70 -15.45
CA ALA A 60 -8.62 -16.76 -14.74
C ALA A 60 -8.44 -15.54 -13.82
N LEU A 61 -8.86 -14.35 -14.28
CA LEU A 61 -8.85 -13.14 -13.47
C LEU A 61 -9.85 -13.21 -12.30
N ALA A 62 -11.02 -13.82 -12.49
CA ALA A 62 -11.98 -14.04 -11.42
C ALA A 62 -11.40 -14.94 -10.31
N PHE A 63 -10.81 -16.07 -10.68
CA PHE A 63 -10.16 -16.99 -9.75
C PHE A 63 -8.96 -16.35 -9.04
N TRP A 64 -8.10 -15.65 -9.79
CA TRP A 64 -6.98 -14.91 -9.22
C TRP A 64 -7.42 -13.90 -8.16
N LYS A 65 -8.47 -13.11 -8.45
CA LYS A 65 -8.99 -12.12 -7.49
C LYS A 65 -9.55 -12.77 -6.24
N TRP A 66 -10.22 -13.90 -6.36
CA TRP A 66 -10.74 -14.64 -5.21
C TRP A 66 -9.61 -15.05 -4.25
N LEU A 67 -8.45 -15.42 -4.76
CA LEU A 67 -7.24 -15.70 -3.96
C LEU A 67 -6.56 -14.43 -3.43
N ALA A 68 -6.55 -13.35 -4.23
CA ALA A 68 -5.83 -12.12 -3.91
C ALA A 68 -6.53 -11.27 -2.85
N LEU A 69 -7.87 -11.21 -2.88
CA LEU A 69 -8.64 -10.35 -2.01
C LEU A 69 -8.54 -10.79 -0.54
N PRO A 70 -8.49 -9.83 0.41
CA PRO A 70 -8.64 -10.16 1.81
C PRO A 70 -10.08 -10.63 2.09
N PRO A 71 -10.27 -11.51 3.09
CA PRO A 71 -11.58 -12.06 3.41
C PRO A 71 -12.53 -11.02 4.04
N ARG A 72 -11.98 -9.93 4.59
CA ARG A 72 -12.70 -8.85 5.24
C ARG A 72 -11.85 -7.58 5.27
N GLU A 73 -12.52 -6.47 5.57
CA GLU A 73 -11.89 -5.19 5.90
C GLU A 73 -10.97 -5.33 7.12
N PHE A 74 -10.04 -4.39 7.26
CA PHE A 74 -9.20 -4.30 8.44
C PHE A 74 -10.07 -4.19 9.70
N ARG A 75 -9.70 -4.95 10.73
CA ARG A 75 -10.30 -4.83 12.06
C ARG A 75 -9.17 -4.60 13.05
N PRO A 76 -9.34 -3.67 14.01
CA PRO A 76 -8.37 -3.49 15.09
C PRO A 76 -8.03 -4.82 15.75
N VAL A 77 -6.74 -5.05 15.94
CA VAL A 77 -6.20 -6.22 16.62
C VAL A 77 -6.38 -6.01 18.13
N PRO A 78 -7.12 -6.89 18.83
CA PRO A 78 -7.28 -6.80 20.28
C PRO A 78 -5.93 -6.84 20.99
N GLY A 79 -5.77 -6.01 22.02
CA GLY A 79 -4.54 -5.91 22.81
C GLY A 79 -3.42 -5.09 22.15
N LYS A 80 -3.63 -4.54 20.95
CA LYS A 80 -2.74 -3.53 20.37
C LYS A 80 -3.23 -2.11 20.66
N PRO A 81 -2.33 -1.14 20.87
CA PRO A 81 -2.71 0.27 21.01
C PRO A 81 -3.55 0.77 19.83
N GLU A 82 -4.35 1.81 20.08
CA GLU A 82 -5.14 2.44 19.02
C GLU A 82 -4.25 3.04 17.91
N SER A 83 -3.15 3.69 18.30
CA SER A 83 -2.16 4.25 17.38
C SER A 83 -1.52 3.16 16.50
N TRP A 84 -1.15 2.01 17.09
CA TRP A 84 -0.67 0.86 16.33
C TRP A 84 -1.71 0.36 15.31
N ASN A 85 -2.98 0.25 15.71
CA ASN A 85 -4.06 -0.18 14.83
C ASN A 85 -4.33 0.83 13.71
N ARG A 86 -4.22 2.13 14.00
CA ARG A 86 -4.27 3.19 12.99
C ARG A 86 -3.13 3.06 11.98
N GLY A 87 -1.90 2.80 12.44
CA GLY A 87 -0.75 2.56 11.58
C GLY A 87 -0.91 1.34 10.69
N ALA A 88 -1.35 0.22 11.28
CA ALA A 88 -1.65 -1.00 10.54
C ALA A 88 -2.71 -0.76 9.46
N TYR A 89 -3.80 -0.04 9.80
CA TYR A 89 -4.83 0.34 8.84
C TYR A 89 -4.25 1.12 7.67
N LEU A 90 -3.48 2.18 7.94
CA LEU A 90 -2.89 3.05 6.93
C LEU A 90 -1.92 2.30 6.03
N VAL A 91 -1.06 1.45 6.59
CA VAL A 91 -0.06 0.67 5.85
C VAL A 91 -0.69 -0.42 4.97
N LEU A 92 -1.72 -1.12 5.47
CA LEU A 92 -2.33 -2.25 4.78
C LEU A 92 -3.39 -1.82 3.75
N GLY A 93 -4.12 -0.74 4.05
CA GLY A 93 -5.22 -0.24 3.24
C GLY A 93 -4.79 0.87 2.29
N PRO A 94 -5.00 2.15 2.66
CA PRO A 94 -4.83 3.29 1.76
C PRO A 94 -3.38 3.49 1.30
N GLY A 95 -2.39 3.24 2.17
CA GLY A 95 -0.97 3.35 1.84
C GLY A 95 -0.38 2.16 1.09
N HIS A 96 -1.13 1.04 1.01
CA HIS A 96 -0.83 -0.14 0.19
C HIS A 96 0.65 -0.57 0.18
N CYS A 97 1.37 -0.44 1.30
CA CYS A 97 2.83 -0.56 1.31
C CYS A 97 3.28 -1.98 0.94
N ALA A 98 2.41 -2.97 1.18
CA ALA A 98 2.64 -4.36 0.82
C ALA A 98 2.75 -4.60 -0.70
N GLU A 99 2.20 -3.73 -1.55
CA GLU A 99 2.23 -3.92 -3.00
C GLU A 99 3.67 -3.84 -3.56
N CYS A 100 4.55 -3.06 -2.91
CA CYS A 100 5.98 -2.96 -3.22
C CYS A 100 6.85 -3.76 -2.23
N HIS A 101 6.55 -3.69 -0.93
CA HIS A 101 7.39 -4.26 0.13
C HIS A 101 7.09 -5.75 0.44
N THR A 102 6.31 -6.45 -0.38
CA THR A 102 6.07 -7.90 -0.21
C THR A 102 6.40 -8.63 -1.51
N PRO A 103 7.13 -9.76 -1.47
CA PRO A 103 7.46 -10.46 -2.70
C PRO A 103 6.21 -11.14 -3.27
N ARG A 104 6.16 -11.27 -4.59
CA ARG A 104 5.09 -11.98 -5.29
C ARG A 104 5.46 -13.42 -5.61
N ASN A 105 4.48 -14.31 -5.63
CA ASN A 105 4.65 -15.68 -6.10
C ASN A 105 4.56 -15.76 -7.64
N SER A 106 4.69 -16.97 -8.20
CA SER A 106 4.68 -17.21 -9.66
C SER A 106 3.39 -16.78 -10.37
N ILE A 107 2.27 -16.66 -9.65
CA ILE A 107 0.99 -16.18 -10.18
C ILE A 107 0.71 -14.72 -9.77
N MET A 108 1.75 -13.96 -9.41
CA MET A 108 1.69 -12.53 -9.09
C MET A 108 0.87 -12.15 -7.83
N LEU A 109 0.55 -13.12 -6.97
CA LEU A 109 -0.05 -12.84 -5.66
C LEU A 109 1.01 -12.43 -4.64
N LEU A 110 0.66 -11.55 -3.70
CA LEU A 110 1.52 -11.23 -2.57
C LEU A 110 1.75 -12.48 -1.72
N ASN A 111 3.02 -12.78 -1.45
CA ASN A 111 3.40 -13.90 -0.60
C ASN A 111 3.17 -13.55 0.88
N ARG A 112 2.05 -14.00 1.43
CA ARG A 112 1.63 -13.70 2.81
C ARG A 112 2.60 -14.19 3.89
N SER A 113 3.38 -15.26 3.65
CA SER A 113 4.40 -15.69 4.63
C SER A 113 5.58 -14.72 4.74
N ARG A 114 5.81 -13.93 3.68
CA ARG A 114 6.85 -12.90 3.58
C ARG A 114 6.29 -11.48 3.55
N TRP A 115 5.13 -11.28 4.17
CA TRP A 115 4.43 -9.98 4.23
C TRP A 115 5.34 -8.84 4.70
N LEU A 116 5.54 -7.79 3.90
CA LEU A 116 6.42 -6.65 4.21
C LEU A 116 7.92 -7.01 4.36
N ALA A 117 8.35 -8.16 3.86
CA ALA A 117 9.74 -8.61 3.93
C ALA A 117 10.63 -8.14 2.75
N GLY A 118 10.17 -7.14 1.99
CA GLY A 118 10.84 -6.60 0.81
C GLY A 118 10.61 -7.44 -0.44
N GLY A 119 11.26 -7.11 -1.54
CA GLY A 119 11.03 -7.80 -2.80
C GLY A 119 11.91 -7.30 -3.94
N ARG A 120 11.63 -7.82 -5.14
CA ARG A 120 12.19 -7.25 -6.38
C ARG A 120 11.37 -6.03 -6.78
N HIS A 121 12.02 -5.01 -7.31
CA HIS A 121 11.31 -3.85 -7.83
C HIS A 121 10.45 -4.26 -9.03
N PRO A 122 9.16 -3.88 -9.08
CA PRO A 122 8.24 -4.35 -10.10
C PRO A 122 8.57 -3.80 -11.51
N ALA A 123 9.20 -2.63 -11.60
CA ALA A 123 9.53 -1.98 -12.87
C ALA A 123 11.02 -2.13 -13.26
N GLU A 124 11.90 -2.45 -12.31
CA GLU A 124 13.35 -2.45 -12.51
C GLU A 124 13.95 -3.78 -12.06
N PRO A 125 14.22 -4.72 -12.99
CA PRO A 125 14.59 -6.10 -12.64
C PRO A 125 15.83 -6.24 -11.75
N LYS A 126 16.72 -5.24 -11.75
CA LYS A 126 17.96 -5.22 -10.96
C LYS A 126 17.82 -4.48 -9.63
N ALA A 127 16.74 -3.72 -9.43
CA ALA A 127 16.51 -3.00 -8.18
C ALA A 127 15.70 -3.87 -7.19
N SER A 128 15.95 -3.67 -5.90
CA SER A 128 15.23 -4.34 -4.82
C SER A 128 14.46 -3.35 -3.96
N VAL A 129 13.26 -3.72 -3.56
CA VAL A 129 12.48 -3.01 -2.56
C VAL A 129 12.90 -3.52 -1.18
N PRO A 130 13.32 -2.65 -0.24
CA PRO A 130 13.81 -3.09 1.06
C PRO A 130 12.70 -3.72 1.91
N SER A 131 13.11 -4.59 2.83
CA SER A 131 12.20 -5.10 3.86
C SER A 131 11.76 -3.98 4.81
N LEU A 132 10.50 -4.01 5.26
CA LEU A 132 9.99 -3.17 6.35
C LEU A 132 9.93 -3.93 7.68
N ARG A 133 10.45 -5.16 7.72
CA ARG A 133 10.60 -5.98 8.94
C ARG A 133 11.95 -5.76 9.62
N GLY A 134 11.98 -5.88 10.94
CA GLY A 134 13.18 -5.78 11.77
C GLY A 134 13.93 -4.48 11.51
N LEU A 135 13.23 -3.36 11.34
CA LEU A 135 13.83 -2.08 10.96
C LEU A 135 14.88 -1.61 11.98
N ILE A 136 14.56 -1.77 13.27
CA ILE A 136 15.47 -1.45 14.38
C ILE A 136 16.55 -2.52 14.52
N ARG A 137 16.16 -3.80 14.52
CA ARG A 137 17.07 -4.94 14.64
C ARG A 137 18.14 -4.99 13.53
N ARG A 138 17.82 -4.51 12.33
CA ARG A 138 18.76 -4.40 11.20
C ARG A 138 19.54 -3.08 11.19
N GLY A 139 19.35 -2.22 12.20
CA GLY A 139 20.04 -0.94 12.34
C GLY A 139 19.68 0.10 11.27
N ARG A 140 18.52 -0.04 10.59
CA ARG A 140 18.10 0.93 9.56
C ARG A 140 17.55 2.21 10.18
N TYR A 141 16.86 2.08 11.31
CA TYR A 141 16.37 3.20 12.12
C TYR A 141 16.66 2.91 13.59
N LYS A 142 16.80 3.96 14.40
CA LYS A 142 17.06 3.86 15.84
C LYS A 142 15.81 3.49 16.64
N ASP A 143 14.67 4.09 16.29
CA ASP A 143 13.38 3.90 16.92
C ASP A 143 12.23 4.37 15.99
N ALA A 144 11.00 4.43 16.52
CA ALA A 144 9.83 4.92 15.80
C ALA A 144 9.93 6.41 15.45
N GLU A 145 10.57 7.23 16.28
CA GLU A 145 10.70 8.67 16.05
C GLU A 145 11.69 8.94 14.91
N ASP A 146 12.76 8.16 14.83
CA ASP A 146 13.71 8.19 13.72
C ASP A 146 13.04 7.81 12.39
N LEU A 147 12.19 6.78 12.39
CA LEU A 147 11.39 6.44 11.20
C LEU A 147 10.37 7.54 10.86
N TYR A 148 9.70 8.13 11.86
CA TYR A 148 8.80 9.27 11.65
C TYR A 148 9.53 10.43 10.95
N ASN A 149 10.71 10.81 11.45
CA ASN A 149 11.52 11.87 10.87
C ASN A 149 11.94 11.54 9.44
N ALA A 150 12.30 10.28 9.16
CA ALA A 150 12.61 9.82 7.82
C ALA A 150 11.42 9.94 6.86
N LEU A 151 10.22 9.59 7.31
CA LEU A 151 9.00 9.71 6.50
C LEU A 151 8.54 11.16 6.32
N LYS A 152 8.78 12.03 7.31
CA LYS A 152 8.38 13.44 7.28
C LYS A 152 9.32 14.29 6.45
N TYR A 153 10.63 14.11 6.63
CA TYR A 153 11.65 15.03 6.11
C TYR A 153 12.50 14.41 4.99
N GLY A 154 12.48 13.08 4.82
CA GLY A 154 13.24 12.40 3.78
C GLY A 154 14.73 12.76 3.81
N GLU A 155 15.32 13.00 2.64
CA GLU A 155 16.76 13.30 2.52
C GLU A 155 17.18 14.62 3.16
N ALA A 156 16.24 15.53 3.51
CA ALA A 156 16.57 16.78 4.19
C ALA A 156 17.21 16.56 5.59
N LEU A 157 17.07 15.36 6.16
CA LEU A 157 17.74 14.94 7.40
C LEU A 157 18.82 13.85 7.18
N GLY A 158 19.28 13.65 5.94
CA GLY A 158 20.38 12.72 5.63
C GLY A 158 19.97 11.25 5.54
N TYR A 159 18.68 10.95 5.37
CA TYR A 159 18.23 9.59 5.14
C TYR A 159 18.41 9.17 3.66
N GLU A 160 19.61 8.73 3.32
CA GLU A 160 19.96 8.26 1.97
C GLU A 160 19.08 7.08 1.52
N ASP A 161 18.81 7.00 0.22
CA ASP A 161 18.01 5.95 -0.46
C ASP A 161 16.50 5.94 -0.16
N LEU A 162 15.96 6.90 0.62
CA LEU A 162 14.51 7.06 0.74
C LEU A 162 13.90 7.75 -0.49
N SER A 163 14.67 8.58 -1.19
CA SER A 163 14.25 9.20 -2.45
C SER A 163 14.47 8.31 -3.67
N SER A 164 15.28 7.24 -3.55
CA SER A 164 15.69 6.45 -4.70
C SER A 164 14.59 5.50 -5.18
N GLY A 165 14.50 5.35 -6.51
CA GLY A 165 13.41 4.62 -7.17
C GLY A 165 12.03 5.26 -6.93
N GLY A 166 10.97 4.44 -6.88
CA GLY A 166 9.61 4.93 -6.67
C GLY A 166 9.27 5.40 -5.24
N MET A 167 10.19 5.29 -4.28
CA MET A 167 9.90 5.62 -2.88
C MET A 167 9.92 7.13 -2.59
N GLY A 168 10.65 7.93 -3.39
CA GLY A 168 10.71 9.39 -3.20
C GLY A 168 9.36 10.08 -3.30
N GLU A 169 8.58 9.77 -4.35
CA GLU A 169 7.21 10.29 -4.49
C GLU A 169 6.28 9.81 -3.36
N VAL A 170 6.48 8.57 -2.89
CA VAL A 170 5.70 8.03 -1.76
C VAL A 170 6.02 8.81 -0.49
N GLN A 171 7.30 9.04 -0.20
CA GLN A 171 7.74 9.82 0.97
C GLN A 171 7.22 11.25 0.90
N GLU A 172 7.30 11.91 -0.27
CA GLU A 172 6.79 13.26 -0.44
C GLU A 172 5.29 13.33 -0.12
N ASN A 173 4.48 12.37 -0.60
CA ASN A 173 3.07 12.31 -0.27
C ASN A 173 2.81 12.02 1.22
N LEU A 174 3.61 11.12 1.82
CA LEU A 174 3.52 10.81 3.25
C LEU A 174 3.83 12.04 4.11
N SER A 175 4.80 12.88 3.73
CA SER A 175 5.17 14.09 4.48
C SER A 175 4.01 15.07 4.73
N ARG A 176 2.98 15.01 3.87
CA ARG A 176 1.78 15.85 3.91
C ARG A 176 0.69 15.32 4.83
N LEU A 177 0.85 14.11 5.36
CA LEU A 177 -0.09 13.54 6.33
C LEU A 177 -0.01 14.28 7.69
N PRO A 178 -1.08 14.25 8.49
CA PRO A 178 -1.02 14.67 9.88
C PRO A 178 0.05 13.89 10.64
N ASP A 179 0.77 14.57 11.54
CA ASP A 179 1.88 13.94 12.27
C ASP A 179 1.43 12.72 13.10
N ALA A 180 0.19 12.72 13.58
CA ALA A 180 -0.40 11.57 14.28
C ALA A 180 -0.48 10.31 13.40
N ASP A 181 -0.80 10.47 12.11
CA ASP A 181 -0.88 9.36 11.16
C ASP A 181 0.52 8.86 10.77
N LEU A 182 1.50 9.76 10.60
CA LEU A 182 2.88 9.38 10.36
C LEU A 182 3.49 8.63 11.55
N LYS A 183 3.24 9.09 12.77
CA LYS A 183 3.69 8.42 14.00
C LYS A 183 3.03 7.05 14.15
N ALA A 184 1.74 6.93 13.84
CA ALA A 184 1.03 5.66 13.83
C ALA A 184 1.64 4.66 12.81
N ILE A 185 1.91 5.13 11.58
CA ILE A 185 2.59 4.34 10.55
C ILE A 185 3.96 3.87 11.07
N ALA A 186 4.75 4.78 11.64
CA ALA A 186 6.07 4.46 12.16
C ALA A 186 6.00 3.42 13.29
N GLU A 187 5.12 3.60 14.27
CA GLU A 187 4.88 2.66 15.38
C GLU A 187 4.54 1.25 14.86
N TYR A 188 3.63 1.16 13.88
CA TYR A 188 3.29 -0.12 13.28
C TYR A 188 4.48 -0.76 12.58
N LEU A 189 5.21 -0.02 11.73
CA LEU A 189 6.32 -0.56 10.94
C LEU A 189 7.50 -1.01 11.80
N VAL A 190 7.88 -0.26 12.84
CA VAL A 190 8.99 -0.69 13.72
C VAL A 190 8.65 -1.91 14.57
N SER A 191 7.37 -2.20 14.77
CA SER A 191 6.91 -3.38 15.51
C SER A 191 7.00 -4.69 14.70
N LEU A 192 7.31 -4.61 13.41
CA LEU A 192 7.45 -5.77 12.53
C LEU A 192 8.85 -6.36 12.67
N GLU A 193 8.96 -7.69 12.81
CA GLU A 193 10.21 -8.43 13.00
C GLU A 193 10.74 -9.14 11.75
#